data_AF-A0AB37LCB6-F1
#
_entry.id   AF-A0AB37LCB6-F1
#
_cell.length_a   1.000
_cell.length_b   1.000
_cell.length_c   1.000
_cell.angle_alpha   90.00
_cell.angle_beta   90.00
_cell.angle_gamma   90.00
#
_symmetry.space_group_name_H-M   'P 1'
#
loop_
_entity.id
_entity.type
_entity.pdbx_description
1 polymer ?
#
loop_
_entity_poly.entity_id
_entity_poly.type
_entity_poly.pdbx_seq_one_letter_code
_entity_poly.pdbx_strand_id
1 'polypeptide(L)'
;MKKPSLLPVIIGTGFGSGFSPFAPGTAGALLATLIWFGLSYLVSSACLLWLTVALILVFTLAGIWAANRLEASWGEDPSRVVVDEMVGVWIALLAAPAGHVWYALGAFVLFRLFDIFKPLGIRRMESLPGGIGVMMDDILSGVYGFIILIVARWIIS
;
A
#
# COMPACT_ATOMS: atom_id res chain seq x y z
N MET A 1 -10.18 -9.28 26.26
CA MET A 1 -9.44 -9.13 24.98
C MET A 1 -7.95 -9.12 25.29
N LYS A 2 -7.14 -9.96 24.63
CA LYS A 2 -5.68 -9.93 24.80
C LYS A 2 -5.14 -8.70 24.06
N LYS A 3 -4.30 -7.90 24.73
CA LYS A 3 -3.57 -6.81 24.06
C LYS A 3 -2.67 -7.41 22.97
N PRO A 4 -2.71 -6.90 21.73
CA PRO A 4 -1.83 -7.38 20.68
C PRO A 4 -0.37 -7.06 21.03
N SER A 5 0.55 -7.90 20.55
CA SER A 5 1.97 -7.61 20.68
C SER A 5 2.35 -6.38 19.85
N LEU A 6 3.44 -5.72 20.23
CA LEU A 6 3.86 -4.45 19.62
C LEU A 6 4.19 -4.58 18.13
N LEU A 7 4.81 -5.70 17.72
CA LEU A 7 5.30 -5.87 16.36
C LEU A 7 4.18 -5.94 15.29
N PRO A 8 3.12 -6.75 15.45
CA PRO A 8 1.95 -6.69 14.57
C PRO A 8 1.32 -5.30 14.51
N VAL A 9 1.25 -4.58 15.64
CA VAL A 9 0.70 -3.23 15.67
C VAL A 9 1.53 -2.28 14.81
N ILE A 10 2.86 -2.27 14.97
CA ILE A 10 3.75 -1.41 14.18
C ILE A 10 3.62 -1.71 12.68
N ILE A 11 3.62 -3.00 12.31
CA ILE A 11 3.55 -3.42 10.91
C ILE A 11 2.17 -3.11 10.34
N GLY A 12 1.11 -3.63 10.95
CA GLY A 12 -0.27 -3.50 10.48
C GLY A 12 -0.69 -2.04 10.37
N THR A 13 -0.33 -1.19 11.34
CA THR A 13 -0.69 0.24 11.30
C THR A 13 0.22 1.08 10.41
N GLY A 14 1.13 0.48 9.64
CA GLY A 14 2.06 1.23 8.78
C GLY A 14 2.87 2.25 9.58
N PHE A 15 3.57 1.79 10.62
CA PHE A 15 4.36 2.62 11.53
C PHE A 15 3.53 3.64 12.34
N GLY A 16 2.27 3.32 12.63
CA GLY A 16 1.37 4.15 13.42
C GLY A 16 0.53 5.13 12.61
N SER A 17 0.69 5.19 11.28
CA SER A 17 -0.16 6.00 10.40
C SER A 17 -1.64 5.59 10.46
N GLY A 18 -1.91 4.30 10.67
CA GLY A 18 -3.25 3.75 10.87
C GLY A 18 -3.97 4.21 12.14
N PHE A 19 -3.28 4.93 13.05
CA PHE A 19 -3.92 5.61 14.18
C PHE A 19 -4.43 7.02 13.85
N SER A 20 -4.30 7.47 12.59
CA SER A 20 -4.88 8.75 12.16
C SER A 20 -6.38 8.80 12.50
N PRO A 21 -6.86 9.88 13.15
CA PRO A 21 -8.28 10.02 13.46
C PRO A 21 -9.15 10.24 12.22
N PHE A 22 -8.53 10.66 11.10
CA PHE A 22 -9.21 10.93 9.83
C PHE A 22 -8.57 10.09 8.73
N ALA A 23 -9.39 9.31 8.02
CA ALA A 23 -9.02 8.46 6.88
C ALA A 23 -7.69 7.70 7.08
N PRO A 24 -7.63 6.70 8.00
CA PRO A 24 -6.41 5.94 8.28
C PRO A 24 -5.69 5.40 7.04
N GLY A 25 -6.43 4.81 6.08
CA GLY A 25 -5.85 4.29 4.84
C GLY A 25 -5.17 5.37 4.01
N THR A 26 -5.74 6.58 3.94
CA THR A 26 -5.11 7.73 3.27
C THR A 26 -3.83 8.15 3.98
N ALA A 27 -3.79 8.12 5.33
CA ALA A 27 -2.58 8.42 6.08
C ALA A 27 -1.48 7.38 5.82
N GLY A 28 -1.83 6.09 5.74
CA GLY A 28 -0.91 5.00 5.39
C GLY A 28 -0.34 5.16 3.98
N ALA A 29 -1.20 5.33 2.98
CA ALA A 29 -0.80 5.54 1.59
C ALA A 29 0.05 6.81 1.41
N LEU A 30 -0.28 7.89 2.12
CA LEU A 30 0.49 9.14 2.06
C LEU A 30 1.88 8.94 2.66
N LEU A 31 1.99 8.32 3.84
CA LEU A 31 3.27 8.02 4.47
C LEU A 31 4.14 7.13 3.56
N ALA A 32 3.57 6.08 2.98
CA ALA A 32 4.27 5.21 2.05
C ALA A 32 4.78 5.97 0.81
N THR A 33 3.97 6.88 0.27
CA THR A 33 4.35 7.74 -0.86
C THR A 33 5.50 8.68 -0.49
N LEU A 34 5.46 9.30 0.70
CA LEU A 34 6.52 10.18 1.19
C LEU A 34 7.84 9.43 1.43
N ILE A 35 7.77 8.21 2.00
CA ILE A 35 8.94 7.34 2.17
C ILE A 35 9.57 7.03 0.82
N TRP A 36 8.77 6.56 -0.15
CA TRP A 36 9.26 6.24 -1.49
C TRP A 36 9.85 7.46 -2.18
N PHE A 37 9.17 8.61 -2.11
CA PHE A 37 9.62 9.85 -2.74
C PHE A 37 10.94 10.35 -2.14
N GLY A 38 11.10 10.28 -0.81
CA GLY A 38 12.37 10.57 -0.14
C GLY A 38 13.49 9.63 -0.61
N LEU A 39 13.24 8.32 -0.65
CA LEU A 39 14.19 7.33 -1.16
C LEU A 39 14.58 7.61 -2.62
N SER A 40 13.65 8.15 -3.43
CA SER A 40 13.91 8.44 -4.84
C SER A 40 15.00 9.49 -5.10
N TYR A 41 15.33 10.32 -4.10
CA TYR A 41 16.45 11.27 -4.16
C TYR A 41 17.74 10.74 -3.53
N LEU A 42 17.67 9.65 -2.76
CA LEU A 42 18.79 9.11 -1.99
C LEU A 42 19.53 7.99 -2.71
N VAL A 43 18.87 7.27 -3.61
CA VAL A 43 19.43 6.11 -4.30
C VAL A 43 19.28 6.22 -5.81
N SER A 44 20.10 5.47 -6.56
CA SER A 44 19.97 5.41 -8.02
C SER A 44 18.62 4.81 -8.43
N SER A 45 18.14 5.12 -9.64
CA SER A 45 16.84 4.63 -10.13
C SER A 45 16.76 3.09 -10.16
N ALA A 46 17.86 2.41 -10.48
CA ALA A 46 17.92 0.94 -10.43
C ALA A 46 17.81 0.41 -9.00
N CYS A 47 18.50 1.05 -8.04
CA CYS A 47 18.41 0.69 -6.63
C CYS A 47 16.99 0.94 -6.08
N LEU A 48 16.39 2.09 -6.41
CA LEU A 48 15.01 2.42 -6.02
C LEU A 48 14.01 1.36 -6.49
N LEU A 49 14.12 0.91 -7.75
CA LEU A 49 13.26 -0.12 -8.30
C LEU A 49 13.35 -1.41 -7.48
N TRP A 50 14.56 -1.94 -7.28
CA TRP A 50 14.75 -3.19 -6.52
C TRP A 50 14.36 -3.06 -5.06
N LEU A 51 14.62 -1.90 -4.44
CA LEU A 51 14.19 -1.61 -3.08
C LEU A 51 12.66 -1.58 -2.98
N THR A 52 11.97 -0.96 -3.94
CA THR A 52 10.50 -0.92 -3.97
C THR A 52 9.91 -2.32 -4.09
N VAL A 53 10.45 -3.15 -5.00
CA VAL A 53 10.04 -4.56 -5.15
C VAL A 53 10.29 -5.34 -3.85
N ALA A 54 11.45 -5.16 -3.21
CA ALA A 54 11.75 -5.82 -1.94
C ALA A 54 10.79 -5.39 -0.83
N LEU A 55 10.48 -4.11 -0.72
CA LEU A 55 9.51 -3.58 0.24
C LEU A 55 8.12 -4.16 0.02
N ILE A 56 7.63 -4.18 -1.23
CA ILE A 56 6.34 -4.79 -1.58
C ILE A 56 6.28 -6.25 -1.12
N LEU A 57 7.29 -7.06 -1.43
CA LEU A 57 7.31 -8.48 -1.06
C LEU A 57 7.35 -8.67 0.46
N VAL A 58 8.23 -7.96 1.15
CA VAL A 58 8.40 -8.08 2.61
C VAL A 58 7.14 -7.62 3.33
N PHE A 59 6.58 -6.47 2.96
CA PHE A 59 5.39 -5.92 3.62
C PHE A 59 4.11 -6.64 3.24
N THR A 60 4.04 -7.29 2.08
CA THR A 60 2.94 -8.21 1.77
C THR A 60 2.91 -9.37 2.76
N LEU A 61 4.03 -10.07 2.91
CA LEU A 61 4.10 -11.22 3.82
C LEU A 61 3.92 -10.80 5.29
N ALA A 62 4.58 -9.72 5.70
CA ALA A 62 4.47 -9.17 7.04
C ALA A 62 3.06 -8.63 7.33
N GLY A 63 2.41 -8.03 6.34
CA GLY A 63 1.05 -7.49 6.41
C GLY A 63 0.01 -8.59 6.58
N ILE A 64 0.05 -9.65 5.76
CA ILE A 64 -0.82 -10.84 5.93
C ILE A 64 -0.67 -11.40 7.35
N TRP A 65 0.57 -11.56 7.82
CA TRP A 65 0.84 -12.04 9.17
C TRP A 65 0.30 -11.10 10.26
N ALA A 66 0.52 -9.79 10.12
CA ALA A 66 0.10 -8.79 11.09
C ALA A 66 -1.43 -8.68 11.14
N ALA A 67 -2.10 -8.64 10.00
CA ALA A 67 -3.56 -8.59 9.89
C ALA A 67 -4.21 -9.78 10.61
N ASN A 68 -3.78 -11.01 10.32
CA ASN A 68 -4.28 -12.22 10.99
C ASN A 68 -4.08 -12.19 12.53
N ARG A 69 -3.00 -11.58 13.01
CA ARG A 69 -2.72 -11.47 14.45
C ARG A 69 -3.53 -10.37 15.12
N LEU A 70 -3.77 -9.27 14.41
CA LEU A 70 -4.53 -8.13 14.92
C LEU A 70 -6.03 -8.41 14.91
N GLU A 71 -6.51 -9.22 13.96
CA GLU A 71 -7.91 -9.64 13.87
C GLU A 71 -8.42 -10.26 15.18
N ALA A 72 -7.61 -11.13 15.79
CA ALA A 72 -7.93 -11.77 17.08
C ALA A 72 -8.05 -10.78 18.26
N SER A 73 -7.49 -9.57 18.14
CA SER A 73 -7.48 -8.55 19.18
C SER A 73 -8.40 -7.37 18.89
N TRP A 74 -8.60 -7.02 17.62
CA TRP A 74 -9.27 -5.79 17.16
C TRP A 74 -10.57 -6.06 16.38
N GLY A 75 -10.88 -7.33 16.10
CA GLY A 75 -12.03 -7.72 15.29
C GLY A 75 -11.67 -7.91 13.82
N GLU A 76 -12.63 -8.40 13.05
CA GLU A 76 -12.51 -8.55 11.59
C GLU A 76 -12.25 -7.19 10.94
N ASP A 77 -11.30 -7.18 10.01
CA ASP A 77 -10.90 -6.04 9.18
C ASP A 77 -10.79 -4.69 9.94
N PRO A 78 -9.81 -4.56 10.86
CA PRO A 78 -9.68 -3.34 11.62
C PRO A 78 -9.22 -2.21 10.70
N SER A 79 -10.00 -1.13 10.64
CA SER A 79 -9.69 0.08 9.85
C SER A 79 -8.35 0.77 10.16
N ARG A 80 -7.61 0.28 11.16
CA ARG A 80 -6.27 0.74 11.56
C ARG A 80 -5.16 -0.06 10.89
N VAL A 81 -5.46 -1.20 10.29
CA VAL A 81 -4.54 -1.93 9.44
C VAL A 81 -4.50 -1.17 8.11
N VAL A 82 -3.33 -0.65 7.77
CA VAL A 82 -3.10 0.23 6.60
C VAL A 82 -1.81 -0.15 5.88
N VAL A 83 -1.31 -1.36 6.12
CA VAL A 83 -0.08 -1.88 5.51
C VAL A 83 -0.30 -2.39 4.09
N ASP A 84 -1.49 -2.91 3.84
CA ASP A 84 -2.13 -3.10 2.53
C ASP A 84 -2.03 -1.83 1.68
N GLU A 85 -2.43 -0.69 2.24
CA GLU A 85 -2.44 0.61 1.58
C GLU A 85 -1.03 1.08 1.19
N MET A 86 -0.04 0.80 2.06
CA MET A 86 1.37 1.07 1.75
C MET A 86 1.87 0.23 0.58
N VAL A 87 1.53 -1.06 0.57
CA VAL A 87 1.91 -2.00 -0.49
C VAL A 87 1.23 -1.60 -1.80
N GLY A 88 -0.06 -1.30 -1.79
CA GLY A 88 -0.84 -0.90 -2.95
C GLY A 88 -0.26 0.34 -3.64
N VAL A 89 0.03 1.40 -2.88
CA VAL A 89 0.61 2.61 -3.48
C VAL A 89 2.05 2.39 -3.99
N TRP A 90 2.87 1.57 -3.31
CA TRP A 90 4.21 1.23 -3.79
C TRP A 90 4.17 0.47 -5.11
N ILE A 91 3.19 -0.42 -5.32
CA ILE A 91 3.00 -1.09 -6.61
C ILE A 91 2.71 -0.05 -7.71
N ALA A 92 1.81 0.90 -7.47
CA ALA A 92 1.54 1.98 -8.43
C ALA A 92 2.80 2.81 -8.73
N LEU A 93 3.60 3.09 -7.71
CA LEU A 93 4.86 3.86 -7.80
C LEU A 93 5.96 3.17 -8.61
N LEU A 94 5.88 1.86 -8.89
CA LEU A 94 6.84 1.20 -9.79
C LEU A 94 6.85 1.81 -11.20
N ALA A 95 5.76 2.47 -11.62
CA ALA A 95 5.70 3.16 -12.92
C ALA A 95 6.31 4.58 -12.87
N ALA A 96 6.46 5.16 -11.67
CA ALA A 96 6.92 6.52 -11.47
C ALA A 96 8.45 6.62 -11.63
N PRO A 97 8.97 7.54 -12.47
CA PRO A 97 10.40 7.79 -12.51
C PRO A 97 10.88 8.50 -11.22
N ALA A 98 12.12 8.20 -10.80
CA ALA A 98 12.70 8.72 -9.56
C ALA A 98 12.76 10.26 -9.55
N GLY A 99 12.37 10.90 -8.44
CA GLY A 99 12.39 12.35 -8.29
C GLY A 99 11.27 13.11 -9.01
N HIS A 100 10.33 12.44 -9.69
CA HIS A 100 9.22 13.10 -10.38
C HIS A 100 7.95 13.17 -9.53
N VAL A 101 7.71 14.33 -8.90
CA VAL A 101 6.57 14.55 -7.99
C VAL A 101 5.21 14.28 -8.62
N TRP A 102 5.00 14.67 -9.88
CA TRP A 102 3.71 14.48 -10.55
C TRP A 102 3.36 13.02 -10.79
N TYR A 103 4.37 12.18 -11.06
CA TYR A 103 4.15 10.74 -11.16
C TYR A 103 3.88 10.11 -9.79
N ALA A 104 4.55 10.58 -8.73
CA ALA A 104 4.27 10.11 -7.37
C ALA A 104 2.84 10.48 -6.92
N LEU A 105 2.43 11.73 -7.17
CA LEU A 105 1.05 12.18 -6.93
C LEU A 105 0.04 11.41 -7.78
N GLY A 106 0.35 11.18 -9.06
CA GLY A 106 -0.48 10.38 -9.95
C GLY A 106 -0.67 8.95 -9.45
N ALA A 107 0.40 8.29 -8.99
CA ALA A 107 0.33 6.95 -8.41
C ALA A 107 -0.54 6.93 -7.15
N PHE A 108 -0.35 7.89 -6.24
CA PHE A 108 -1.17 8.03 -5.03
C PHE A 108 -2.65 8.22 -5.36
N VAL A 109 -2.98 9.14 -6.25
CA VAL A 109 -4.38 9.43 -6.63
C VAL A 109 -5.02 8.24 -7.34
N LEU A 110 -4.33 7.63 -8.31
CA LEU A 110 -4.86 6.47 -9.04
C LEU A 110 -5.07 5.28 -8.11
N PHE A 111 -4.09 4.98 -7.26
CA PHE A 111 -4.23 3.92 -6.26
C PHE A 111 -5.44 4.17 -5.36
N ARG A 112 -5.56 5.36 -4.76
CA ARG A 112 -6.70 5.69 -3.89
C ARG A 112 -8.03 5.65 -4.62
N LEU A 113 -8.05 6.03 -5.90
CA LEU A 113 -9.25 5.90 -6.73
C LEU A 113 -9.68 4.42 -6.83
N PHE A 114 -8.75 3.52 -7.16
CA PHE A 114 -9.06 2.10 -7.30
C PHE A 114 -9.39 1.43 -5.98
N ASP A 115 -8.68 1.76 -4.91
CA ASP A 115 -8.95 1.23 -3.57
C ASP A 115 -10.33 1.67 -3.05
N ILE A 116 -10.73 2.93 -3.26
CA ILE A 116 -12.04 3.40 -2.78
C ILE A 116 -13.19 2.82 -3.62
N PHE A 117 -13.05 2.81 -4.95
CA PHE A 117 -14.15 2.39 -5.83
C PHE A 117 -14.22 0.86 -6.03
N LYS A 118 -13.10 0.16 -5.87
CA LYS A 118 -12.93 -1.29 -6.04
C LYS A 118 -13.55 -1.85 -7.34
N PRO A 119 -13.28 -1.28 -8.53
CA PRO A 119 -13.86 -1.76 -9.78
C PRO A 119 -13.24 -3.08 -10.25
N LEU A 120 -13.82 -3.68 -11.29
CA LEU A 120 -13.23 -4.77 -12.10
C LEU A 120 -12.74 -6.01 -11.34
N GLY A 121 -13.34 -6.31 -10.18
CA GLY A 121 -13.03 -7.51 -9.42
C GLY A 121 -12.19 -7.27 -8.16
N ILE A 122 -11.73 -6.04 -7.90
CA ILE A 122 -11.07 -5.67 -6.64
C ILE A 122 -11.93 -6.07 -5.44
N ARG A 123 -13.23 -5.74 -5.44
CA ARG A 123 -14.14 -6.11 -4.35
C ARG A 123 -14.28 -7.63 -4.15
N ARG A 124 -14.00 -8.46 -5.17
CA ARG A 124 -14.03 -9.92 -5.01
C ARG A 124 -12.83 -10.43 -4.21
N MET A 125 -11.72 -9.70 -4.17
CA MET A 125 -10.52 -10.09 -3.44
C MET A 125 -10.75 -10.08 -1.92
N GLU A 126 -11.64 -9.20 -1.42
CA GLU A 126 -12.08 -9.15 -0.02
C GLU A 126 -12.73 -10.47 0.47
N SER A 127 -13.20 -11.33 -0.44
CA SER A 127 -13.77 -12.64 -0.08
C SER A 127 -12.73 -13.71 0.27
N LEU A 128 -11.44 -13.42 0.06
CA LEU A 128 -10.36 -14.31 0.47
C LEU A 128 -10.20 -14.28 2.00
N PRO A 129 -9.82 -15.41 2.63
CA PRO A 129 -9.82 -15.51 4.08
C PRO A 129 -8.70 -14.71 4.74
N GLY A 130 -9.04 -14.06 5.86
CA GLY A 130 -8.13 -13.39 6.78
C GLY A 130 -7.29 -12.29 6.12
N GLY A 131 -6.05 -12.14 6.58
CA GLY A 131 -5.12 -11.13 6.09
C GLY A 131 -4.76 -11.23 4.61
N ILE A 132 -5.11 -12.32 3.90
CA ILE A 132 -4.94 -12.39 2.45
C ILE A 132 -5.97 -11.51 1.75
N GLY A 133 -7.23 -11.55 2.18
CA GLY A 133 -8.29 -10.71 1.62
C GLY A 133 -7.97 -9.22 1.76
N VAL A 134 -7.53 -8.83 2.96
CA VAL A 134 -7.12 -7.47 3.33
C VAL A 134 -5.98 -6.93 2.45
N MET A 135 -5.01 -7.77 2.07
CA MET A 135 -3.88 -7.29 1.27
C MET A 135 -4.18 -7.30 -0.24
N MET A 136 -5.05 -8.19 -0.70
CA MET A 136 -5.13 -8.52 -2.14
C MET A 136 -5.97 -7.53 -2.96
N ASP A 137 -6.99 -6.92 -2.37
CA ASP A 137 -7.75 -5.85 -3.00
C ASP A 137 -6.89 -4.58 -3.20
N ASP A 138 -6.09 -4.19 -2.22
CA ASP A 138 -5.13 -3.08 -2.32
C ASP A 138 -3.99 -3.39 -3.31
N ILE A 139 -3.47 -4.62 -3.30
CA ILE A 139 -2.48 -5.07 -4.29
C ILE A 139 -3.06 -4.93 -5.70
N LEU A 140 -4.30 -5.40 -5.93
CA LEU A 140 -4.92 -5.31 -7.25
C LEU A 140 -5.22 -3.85 -7.65
N SER A 141 -5.61 -3.02 -6.69
CA SER A 141 -5.79 -1.57 -6.87
C SER A 141 -4.47 -0.90 -7.27
N GLY A 142 -3.37 -1.27 -6.62
CA GLY A 142 -2.01 -0.85 -6.97
C GLY A 142 -1.60 -1.27 -8.38
N VAL A 143 -1.91 -2.50 -8.78
CA VAL A 143 -1.65 -3.00 -10.15
C VAL A 143 -2.43 -2.19 -11.20
N TYR A 144 -3.69 -1.86 -10.94
CA TYR A 144 -4.46 -1.02 -11.87
C TYR A 144 -3.88 0.40 -11.96
N GLY A 145 -3.49 0.98 -10.82
CA GLY A 145 -2.77 2.26 -10.79
C GLY A 145 -1.48 2.22 -11.59
N PHE A 146 -0.66 1.17 -11.41
CA PHE A 146 0.57 0.94 -12.16
C PHE A 146 0.33 0.90 -13.68
N ILE A 147 -0.65 0.10 -14.13
CA ILE A 147 -0.96 -0.06 -15.56
C ILE A 147 -1.36 1.28 -16.19
N ILE A 148 -2.22 2.04 -15.53
CA ILE A 148 -2.62 3.35 -16.07
C ILE A 148 -1.45 4.33 -16.10
N LEU A 149 -0.67 4.38 -15.02
CA LEU A 149 0.44 5.33 -14.91
C LEU A 149 1.56 5.02 -15.91
N ILE A 150 1.85 3.73 -16.16
CA ILE A 150 2.87 3.35 -17.16
C ILE A 150 2.39 3.62 -18.60
N VAL A 151 1.10 3.41 -18.88
CA VAL A 151 0.52 3.76 -20.18
C VAL A 151 0.55 5.28 -20.40
N ALA A 152 0.15 6.06 -19.40
CA ALA A 152 0.22 7.52 -19.46
C ALA A 152 1.66 7.99 -19.69
N ARG A 153 2.62 7.42 -18.97
CA ARG A 153 4.05 7.69 -19.17
C ARG A 153 4.47 7.43 -20.61
N TRP A 154 4.12 6.27 -21.16
CA TRP A 154 4.48 5.87 -22.52
C TRP A 154 3.88 6.81 -23.58
N ILE A 155 2.65 7.31 -23.39
CA ILE A 155 2.00 8.25 -24.32
C ILE A 155 2.65 9.63 -24.29
N ILE A 156 3.18 10.06 -23.14
CA ILE A 156 3.74 11.40 -22.92
C ILE A 156 5.26 11.44 -23.24
N SER A 157 5.91 10.27 -23.34
CA SER A 157 7.35 10.14 -23.63
C SER A 157 7.64 10.23 -25.12
#